data_AF-A0AAV6ZN01-F1
#
_entry.id   AF-A0AAV6ZN01-F1
#
_cell.length_a   1.000
_cell.length_b   1.000
_cell.length_c   1.000
_cell.angle_alpha   90.00
_cell.angle_beta   90.00
_cell.angle_gamma   90.00
#
_symmetry.space_group_name_H-M   'P 1'
#
loop_
_entity.id
_entity.type
_entity.pdbx_description
1 polymer ?
#
loop_
_entity_poly.entity_id
_entity_poly.type
_entity_poly.pdbx_seq_one_letter_code
_entity_poly.pdbx_strand_id
1 'polypeptide(L)'
;MYAFPPVPVIPKVVKKIQKERGKVILVVPFWPKKVWFPSLRRLALEEPVHLPPRTDLLFQGPVLHPNPQALQLSAWILKGNY
;
A
#
# COMPACT_ATOMS: atom_id res chain seq x y z
N MET A 1 3.61 4.53 11.92
CA MET A 1 4.15 3.21 11.48
C MET A 1 4.28 3.20 9.96
N TYR A 2 5.25 2.47 9.40
CA TYR A 2 5.40 2.25 7.96
C TYR A 2 5.16 0.76 7.63
N ALA A 3 4.51 0.48 6.50
CA ALA A 3 4.32 -0.88 5.99
C ALA A 3 4.33 -0.92 4.46
N PHE A 4 4.97 -1.96 3.92
CA PHE A 4 4.92 -2.31 2.49
C PHE A 4 4.67 -3.83 2.36
N PRO A 5 3.40 -4.27 2.47
CA PRO A 5 3.08 -5.69 2.53
C PRO A 5 3.10 -6.37 1.15
N PRO A 6 3.37 -7.68 1.08
CA PRO A 6 3.12 -8.47 -0.12
C PRO A 6 1.67 -8.36 -0.59
N VAL A 7 1.47 -8.36 -1.91
CA VAL A 7 0.14 -8.19 -2.54
C VAL A 7 -0.95 -9.10 -1.96
N PRO A 8 -0.72 -10.40 -1.72
CA PRO A 8 -1.77 -11.30 -1.22
C PRO A 8 -2.30 -10.94 0.16
N VAL A 9 -1.52 -10.24 0.99
CA VAL A 9 -1.88 -9.91 2.38
C VAL A 9 -2.38 -8.47 2.56
N ILE A 10 -2.37 -7.64 1.51
CA ILE A 10 -2.94 -6.27 1.54
C ILE A 10 -4.34 -6.23 2.17
N PRO A 11 -5.31 -7.11 1.80
CA PRO A 11 -6.64 -7.05 2.39
C PRO A 11 -6.65 -7.25 3.91
N LYS A 12 -5.76 -8.13 4.42
CA LYS A 12 -5.62 -8.40 5.85
C LYS A 12 -4.99 -7.21 6.57
N VAL A 13 -3.99 -6.56 5.96
CA VAL A 13 -3.34 -5.36 6.49
C VAL A 13 -4.30 -4.19 6.58
N VAL A 14 -5.07 -3.92 5.51
CA VAL A 14 -6.09 -2.85 5.53
C VAL A 14 -7.13 -3.10 6.63
N LYS A 15 -7.62 -4.34 6.78
CA LYS A 15 -8.54 -4.72 7.87
C LYS A 15 -7.92 -4.55 9.26
N LYS A 16 -6.62 -4.82 9.40
CA LYS A 16 -5.89 -4.63 10.66
C LYS A 16 -5.79 -3.15 11.01
N ILE A 17 -5.34 -2.31 10.08
CA ILE A 17 -5.22 -0.85 10.26
C ILE A 17 -6.57 -0.24 10.66
N GLN A 18 -7.67 -0.68 10.07
CA GLN A 18 -9.01 -0.21 10.44
C GLN A 18 -9.33 -0.37 11.94
N LYS A 19 -8.78 -1.41 12.59
CA LYS A 19 -8.99 -1.74 14.01
C LYS A 19 -7.93 -1.17 14.93
N GLU A 20 -6.90 -0.53 14.40
CA GLU A 20 -5.77 -0.02 15.19
C GLU A 20 -5.92 1.47 15.50
N ARG A 21 -5.38 1.87 16.64
CA ARG A 21 -5.20 3.29 16.99
C ARG A 21 -3.95 3.82 16.33
N GLY A 22 -4.09 4.89 15.56
CA GLY A 22 -2.96 5.69 15.06
C GLY A 22 -2.88 5.86 13.55
N LYS A 23 -1.75 6.41 13.11
CA LYS A 23 -1.44 6.71 11.70
C LYS A 23 -0.44 5.71 11.11
N VAL A 24 -0.73 5.23 9.91
CA VAL A 24 0.12 4.29 9.17
C VAL A 24 0.42 4.84 7.79
N ILE A 25 1.70 4.84 7.41
CA ILE A 25 2.12 5.02 6.02
C ILE A 25 2.12 3.64 5.37
N LEU A 26 1.21 3.42 4.43
CA LEU A 26 1.08 2.15 3.71
C LEU A 26 1.47 2.35 2.25
N VAL A 27 2.49 1.63 1.79
CA VAL A 27 2.87 1.57 0.37
C VAL A 27 2.23 0.33 -0.25
N VAL A 28 1.41 0.52 -1.28
CA VAL A 28 0.69 -0.55 -1.97
C VAL A 28 0.42 -0.20 -3.45
N PRO A 29 0.10 -1.19 -4.30
CA PRO A 29 -0.32 -0.94 -5.67
C PRO A 29 -1.56 -0.04 -5.78
N PHE A 30 -1.57 0.91 -6.71
CA PHE A 30 -2.76 1.71 -7.00
C PHE A 30 -3.70 0.95 -7.94
N TRP A 31 -4.56 0.08 -7.38
CA TRP A 31 -5.48 -0.74 -8.18
C TRP A 31 -6.95 -0.53 -7.78
N PRO A 32 -7.64 0.50 -8.33
CA PRO A 32 -9.03 0.83 -7.99
C PRO A 32 -10.04 -0.31 -8.15
N LYS A 33 -9.76 -1.27 -9.04
CA LYS A 33 -10.62 -2.42 -9.32
C LYS A 33 -10.53 -3.54 -8.28
N LYS A 34 -9.63 -3.47 -7.29
CA LYS A 34 -9.50 -4.52 -6.26
C LYS A 34 -10.49 -4.32 -5.12
N VAL A 35 -11.05 -5.42 -4.61
CA VAL A 35 -12.07 -5.45 -3.55
C VAL A 35 -11.67 -4.71 -2.25
N TRP A 36 -10.38 -4.62 -1.95
CA TRP A 36 -9.86 -3.94 -0.75
C TRP A 36 -9.66 -2.44 -0.95
N PHE A 37 -9.63 -1.94 -2.19
CA PHE A 37 -9.29 -0.55 -2.51
C PHE A 37 -10.29 0.46 -1.92
N PRO A 38 -11.62 0.23 -1.93
CA PRO A 38 -12.57 1.16 -1.31
C PRO A 38 -12.34 1.30 0.21
N SER A 39 -11.93 0.22 0.89
CA SER A 39 -11.63 0.27 2.32
C SER A 39 -10.33 1.01 2.60
N LEU A 40 -9.30 0.82 1.77
CA LEU A 40 -8.07 1.61 1.82
C LEU A 40 -8.38 3.11 1.67
N ARG A 41 -9.15 3.48 0.65
CA ARG A 41 -9.50 4.87 0.35
C ARG A 41 -10.27 5.53 1.50
N ARG A 42 -11.18 4.81 2.16
CA ARG A 42 -11.93 5.34 3.31
C ARG A 42 -11.05 5.62 4.53
N LEU A 43 -9.94 4.88 4.70
CA LEU A 43 -8.98 5.10 5.79
C LEU A 43 -7.97 6.20 5.48
N ALA A 44 -7.89 6.65 4.22
CA ALA A 44 -6.93 7.65 3.79
C ALA A 44 -7.25 9.01 4.41
N LEU A 45 -6.24 9.66 4.98
CA LEU A 45 -6.36 11.02 5.48
C LEU A 45 -6.25 12.07 4.35
N GLU A 46 -5.54 11.71 3.29
CA GLU A 46 -5.19 12.59 2.17
C GLU A 46 -5.15 11.77 0.87
N GLU A 47 -5.08 12.44 -0.28
CA GLU A 47 -4.86 11.76 -1.56
C GLU A 47 -3.50 11.04 -1.56
N PRO A 48 -3.41 9.86 -2.20
CA PRO A 48 -2.18 9.09 -2.19
C PRO A 48 -1.09 9.73 -3.06
N VAL A 49 0.15 9.58 -2.63
CA VAL A 49 1.31 9.99 -3.43
C VAL A 49 1.66 8.84 -4.38
N HIS A 50 1.56 9.07 -5.69
CA HIS A 50 2.02 8.12 -6.69
C HIS A 50 3.55 8.09 -6.72
N LEU A 51 4.12 6.90 -6.61
CA LEU A 51 5.57 6.70 -6.64
C LEU A 51 6.03 6.54 -8.09
N PRO A 52 7.17 7.14 -8.48
CA PRO A 52 7.70 6.96 -9.81
C PRO A 52 8.07 5.49 -10.06
N PRO A 53 7.86 4.97 -11.27
CA PRO A 53 8.32 3.63 -11.62
C PRO A 53 9.84 3.58 -11.57
N ARG A 54 10.38 2.83 -10.61
CA ARG A 54 11.81 2.66 -10.39
C ARG A 54 12.15 1.18 -10.43
N THR A 55 12.98 0.79 -11.41
CA THR A 55 13.40 -0.61 -11.61
C THR A 55 14.45 -1.08 -10.62
N ASP A 56 15.11 -0.12 -9.96
CA ASP A 56 16.21 -0.31 -9.04
C ASP A 56 15.78 -0.40 -7.56
N LEU A 57 14.50 -0.15 -7.24
CA LEU A 57 14.03 -0.03 -5.85
C LEU A 57 13.29 -1.26 -5.31
N LEU A 58 12.80 -2.15 -6.17
CA LEU A 58 12.11 -3.37 -5.74
C LEU A 58 13.01 -4.58 -5.92
N PHE A 59 13.73 -4.93 -4.85
CA PHE A 59 14.57 -6.12 -4.81
C PHE A 59 14.52 -6.79 -3.43
N GLN A 60 14.82 -8.08 -3.41
CA GLN A 60 15.04 -8.86 -2.19
C GLN A 60 16.34 -9.65 -2.35
N GLY A 61 17.40 -9.19 -1.71
CA GLY A 61 18.75 -9.71 -1.96
C GLY A 61 19.13 -9.54 -3.44
N PRO A 62 19.57 -10.61 -4.13
CA PRO A 62 19.95 -10.51 -5.55
C PRO A 62 18.75 -10.48 -6.51
N VAL A 63 17.52 -10.68 -6.02
CA VAL A 63 16.33 -10.83 -6.86
C VAL A 63 15.64 -9.48 -7.06
N LEU A 64 15.66 -8.96 -8.28
CA LEU A 64 14.87 -7.80 -8.69
C LEU A 64 13.43 -8.23 -9.03
N HIS A 65 12.47 -7.34 -8.76
CA HIS A 65 11.10 -7.54 -9.20
C HIS A 65 11.04 -7.46 -10.74
N PRO A 66 10.39 -8.42 -11.43
CA PRO A 66 10.45 -8.51 -12.90
C PRO A 66 9.70 -7.39 -13.62
N ASN A 67 8.66 -6.82 -13.00
CA ASN A 67 7.87 -5.73 -13.59
C ASN A 67 7.33 -4.77 -12.50
N PRO A 68 8.19 -3.91 -11.92
CA PRO A 68 7.79 -2.98 -10.86
C PRO A 68 6.75 -1.97 -11.34
N GLN A 69 6.74 -1.63 -12.63
CA GLN A 69 5.79 -0.69 -13.24
C GLN A 69 4.34 -1.17 -13.13
N ALA A 70 4.10 -2.47 -13.27
CA ALA A 70 2.76 -3.05 -13.16
C ALA A 70 2.10 -2.84 -11.80
N LEU A 71 2.89 -2.61 -10.74
CA LEU A 71 2.36 -2.34 -9.41
C LEU A 71 1.77 -0.93 -9.30
N GLN A 72 2.25 0.05 -10.09
CA GLN A 72 1.80 1.44 -9.99
C GLN A 72 1.75 1.91 -8.52
N LEU A 73 2.89 1.78 -7.83
CA LEU A 73 2.93 1.95 -6.37
C LEU A 73 2.48 3.34 -5.94
N SER A 74 1.82 3.37 -4.79
CA SER A 74 1.32 4.59 -4.16
C SER A 74 1.53 4.53 -2.65
N ALA A 75 1.87 5.66 -2.05
CA ALA A 75 2.03 5.83 -0.61
C ALA A 75 0.79 6.51 -0.03
N TRP A 76 0.23 5.90 1.02
CA TRP A 76 -1.01 6.34 1.65
C TRP A 76 -0.77 6.65 3.12
N ILE A 77 -1.25 7.81 3.59
CA ILE A 77 -1.36 8.09 5.03
C ILE A 77 -2.74 7.65 5.48
N LEU A 78 -2.79 6.62 6.30
CA LEU A 78 -4.02 6.00 6.79
C LEU A 78 -4.22 6.26 8.26
N LYS A 79 -5.47 6.41 8.69
CA LYS A 79 -5.85 6.44 10.11
C LYS A 79 -6.91 5.37 10.37
N GLY A 80 -6.67 4.55 11.39
CA GLY A 80 -7.67 3.58 11.85
C GLY A 80 -8.88 4.26 12.51
N ASN A 81 -9.96 3.51 12.67
CA ASN A 81 -11.25 4.05 13.11
C ASN A 81 -11.40 4.15 14.65
N TYR A 82 -10.48 3.56 15.42
CA TYR A 82 -10.59 3.40 16.87
C TYR A 82 -9.47 4.10 17.63
#